data_AF-A0A453GYC7-F1
#
_entry.id   AF-A0A453GYC7-F1
#
_cell.length_a   1.000
_cell.length_b   1.000
_cell.length_c   1.000
_cell.angle_alpha   90.00
_cell.angle_beta   90.00
_cell.angle_gamma   90.00
#
_symmetry.space_group_name_H-M   'P 1'
#
loop_
_entity.id
_entity.type
_entity.pdbx_description
1 polymer ?
#
loop_
_entity_poly.entity_id
_entity_poly.type
_entity_poly.pdbx_seq_one_letter_code
_entity_poly.pdbx_strand_id
1 'polypeptide(L)'
;LHFQAHIWIDISEQDPLYKKKLDIWQKHRTPKSEHVCSSGCTRTTFAIKEVKYSGNKGVGIPQALRAFVRVFCATSIEELEEMAVEAAENDGRLARRPLKHAEREVHAHRKLLMHLDSMIQGHSTAIEVRTLTTAENSVSLKSNTDEAK
;
A
#
# COMPACT_ATOMS: atom_id res chain seq x y z
N LEU A 1 19.19 12.68 0.78
CA LEU A 1 18.47 11.50 0.25
C LEU A 1 17.25 11.30 1.14
N HIS A 2 16.03 11.27 0.61
CA HIS A 2 14.85 10.92 1.39
C HIS A 2 14.50 9.47 1.08
N PHE A 3 14.36 8.62 2.09
CA PHE A 3 13.93 7.24 1.87
C PHE A 3 12.49 7.23 1.33
N GLN A 4 12.24 6.37 0.35
CA GLN A 4 10.91 6.15 -0.23
C GLN A 4 10.63 4.66 -0.19
N ALA A 5 9.44 4.30 0.30
CA ALA A 5 8.90 2.96 0.26
C ALA A 5 7.70 2.90 -0.69
N HIS A 6 7.51 1.77 -1.36
CA HIS A 6 6.34 1.52 -2.17
C HIS A 6 5.41 0.56 -1.43
N ILE A 7 4.12 0.90 -1.35
CA ILE A 7 3.05 0.08 -0.78
C ILE A 7 2.23 -0.49 -1.91
N TRP A 8 1.99 -1.79 -1.83
CA TRP A 8 1.40 -2.59 -2.89
C TRP A 8 0.13 -3.19 -2.29
N ILE A 9 -1.05 -2.82 -2.82
CA ILE A 9 -2.34 -3.30 -2.31
C ILE A 9 -3.23 -3.65 -3.49
N ASP A 10 -3.80 -4.86 -3.41
CA ASP A 10 -4.63 -5.44 -4.45
C ASP A 10 -6.03 -5.73 -3.90
N ILE A 11 -7.03 -5.40 -4.71
CA ILE A 11 -8.41 -5.79 -4.42
C ILE A 11 -8.55 -7.24 -4.88
N SER A 12 -8.92 -8.13 -3.95
CA SER A 12 -9.13 -9.54 -4.27
C SER A 12 -10.27 -9.70 -5.29
N GLU A 13 -10.07 -10.54 -6.31
CA GLU A 13 -11.12 -10.87 -7.28
C GLU A 13 -12.31 -11.61 -6.65
N GLN A 14 -12.12 -12.15 -5.43
CA GLN A 14 -13.17 -12.79 -4.63
C GLN A 14 -13.98 -11.76 -3.82
N ASP A 15 -13.59 -10.49 -3.81
CA ASP A 15 -14.39 -9.41 -3.20
C ASP A 15 -15.72 -9.27 -3.95
N PRO A 16 -16.88 -9.37 -3.27
CA PRO A 16 -18.20 -9.25 -3.93
C PRO A 16 -18.39 -7.94 -4.69
N LEU A 17 -17.68 -6.88 -4.29
CA LEU A 17 -17.71 -5.56 -4.89
C LEU A 17 -16.51 -5.29 -5.81
N TYR A 18 -15.69 -6.29 -6.10
CA TYR A 18 -14.44 -6.18 -6.88
C TYR A 18 -14.59 -5.29 -8.11
N LYS A 19 -15.57 -5.60 -8.98
CA LYS A 19 -15.80 -4.86 -10.23
C LYS A 19 -16.12 -3.38 -9.98
N LYS A 20 -16.99 -3.08 -9.01
CA LYS A 20 -17.42 -1.70 -8.72
C LYS A 20 -16.29 -0.91 -8.04
N LYS A 21 -15.56 -1.52 -7.10
CA LYS A 21 -14.38 -0.92 -6.46
C LYS A 21 -13.28 -0.60 -7.48
N LEU A 22 -13.06 -1.49 -8.45
CA LEU A 22 -12.09 -1.27 -9.51
C LEU A 22 -12.53 -0.16 -10.46
N ASP A 23 -13.79 -0.19 -10.93
CA ASP A 23 -14.36 0.81 -11.84
C ASP A 23 -14.28 2.23 -11.24
N ILE A 24 -14.78 2.41 -10.02
CA ILE A 24 -14.76 3.72 -9.37
C ILE A 24 -13.32 4.19 -9.15
N TRP A 25 -12.43 3.30 -8.72
CA TRP A 25 -11.02 3.64 -8.50
C TRP A 25 -10.35 4.10 -9.80
N GLN A 26 -10.57 3.37 -10.90
CA GLN A 26 -10.00 3.71 -12.20
C GLN A 26 -10.55 5.03 -12.75
N LYS A 27 -11.87 5.23 -12.67
CA LYS A 27 -12.55 6.44 -13.17
C LYS A 27 -12.05 7.73 -12.51
N HIS A 28 -11.70 7.67 -11.23
CA HIS A 28 -11.29 8.84 -10.45
C HIS A 28 -9.77 8.92 -10.21
N ARG A 29 -8.99 8.01 -10.80
CA ARG A 29 -7.53 8.05 -10.72
C ARG A 29 -7.05 9.22 -11.56
N THR A 30 -6.45 10.22 -10.90
CA THR A 30 -5.81 11.34 -11.61
C THR A 30 -4.61 10.80 -12.40
N PRO A 31 -4.46 11.10 -13.69
CA PRO A 31 -3.40 10.54 -14.52
C PRO A 31 -2.06 11.19 -14.18
N LYS A 32 -1.27 10.58 -13.27
CA LYS A 32 0.15 10.94 -13.03
C LYS A 32 1.04 9.77 -12.60
N SER A 33 0.73 8.53 -13.00
CA SER A 33 1.60 7.39 -12.72
C SER A 33 1.71 6.54 -13.98
N GLU A 34 2.73 6.83 -14.79
CA GLU A 34 3.16 6.05 -15.97
C GLU A 34 3.84 4.72 -15.58
N HIS A 35 3.30 4.03 -14.58
CA HIS A 35 3.60 2.60 -14.38
C HIS A 35 2.29 1.84 -14.40
N VAL A 36 1.65 1.88 -15.57
CA VAL A 36 0.62 0.92 -15.95
C VAL A 36 1.37 -0.38 -16.22
N CYS A 37 1.17 -1.39 -15.38
CA CYS A 37 1.61 -2.74 -15.70
C CYS A 37 0.87 -3.17 -16.97
N SER A 38 1.58 -3.47 -18.05
CA SER A 38 1.03 -3.86 -19.37
C SER A 38 0.36 -5.25 -19.38
N SER A 39 0.16 -5.82 -18.20
CA SER A 39 -0.45 -7.11 -17.93
C SER A 39 -1.60 -6.80 -16.98
N GLY A 40 -2.76 -7.46 -17.14
CA GLY A 40 -4.04 -7.20 -16.45
C GLY A 40 -4.04 -7.26 -14.91
N CYS A 41 -2.90 -7.07 -14.27
CA CYS A 41 -2.71 -6.87 -12.85
C CYS A 41 -3.30 -5.51 -12.42
N THR A 42 -4.35 -5.57 -11.62
CA THR A 42 -5.01 -4.43 -10.95
C THR A 42 -4.17 -3.80 -9.83
N ARG A 43 -2.85 -4.07 -9.84
CA ARG A 43 -1.93 -3.71 -8.77
C ARG A 43 -1.88 -2.22 -8.55
N THR A 44 -2.33 -1.78 -7.39
CA THR A 44 -2.25 -0.37 -7.02
C THR A 44 -1.04 -0.16 -6.14
N THR A 45 -0.13 0.69 -6.62
CA THR A 45 1.11 1.02 -5.91
C THR A 45 1.08 2.46 -5.44
N PHE A 46 1.52 2.69 -4.21
CA PHE A 46 1.60 4.01 -3.58
C PHE A 46 3.01 4.27 -3.06
N ALA A 47 3.55 5.44 -3.34
CA ALA A 47 4.83 5.87 -2.77
C ALA A 47 4.58 6.59 -1.43
N ILE A 48 5.23 6.12 -0.37
CA ILE A 48 5.40 6.88 0.87
C ILE A 48 6.84 7.35 0.96
N LYS A 49 7.01 8.63 1.30
CA LYS A 49 8.32 9.24 1.52
C LYS A 49 8.51 9.46 3.01
N GLU A 50 9.71 9.21 3.47
CA GLU A 50 10.14 9.70 4.76
C GLU A 50 10.09 11.23 4.76
N VAL A 51 9.39 11.77 5.75
CA VAL A 51 9.26 13.20 5.95
C VAL A 51 9.93 13.57 7.26
N LYS A 52 10.74 14.63 7.23
CA LYS A 52 11.37 15.15 8.44
C LYS A 52 10.27 15.58 9.41
N TYR A 53 10.36 15.14 10.65
CA TYR A 53 9.46 15.58 11.71
C TYR A 53 9.57 17.11 11.83
N SER A 54 8.48 17.81 11.49
CA SER A 54 8.43 19.28 11.49
C SER A 54 7.47 19.80 12.56
N GLY A 55 7.59 19.30 13.80
CA GLY A 55 6.92 19.81 15.01
C GLY A 55 5.39 19.72 15.05
N ASN A 56 4.69 20.21 14.02
CA ASN A 56 3.25 20.39 13.95
C ASN A 56 2.62 19.80 12.67
N LYS A 57 3.41 19.33 11.68
CA LYS A 57 2.86 18.73 10.45
C LYS A 57 3.72 17.57 9.96
N GLY A 58 3.45 16.36 10.45
CA GLY A 58 3.79 15.16 9.70
C GLY A 58 3.03 15.21 8.37
N VAL A 59 3.71 14.95 7.26
CA VAL A 59 2.99 14.67 6.00
C VAL A 59 2.32 13.31 6.22
N GLY A 60 1.03 13.35 6.54
CA GLY A 60 0.26 12.14 6.83
C GLY A 60 0.21 11.18 5.64
N ILE A 61 -0.50 10.07 5.83
CA ILE A 61 -0.72 9.06 4.78
C ILE A 61 -1.17 9.75 3.47
N PRO A 62 -0.53 9.46 2.32
CA PRO A 62 -0.86 10.08 1.05
C PRO A 62 -2.37 10.05 0.77
N GLN A 63 -2.94 11.15 0.28
CA GLN A 63 -4.38 11.25 0.02
C GLN A 63 -4.89 10.10 -0.86
N ALA A 64 -4.14 9.74 -1.91
CA ALA A 64 -4.50 8.63 -2.79
C ALA A 64 -4.54 7.29 -2.05
N LEU A 65 -3.60 7.05 -1.14
CA LEU A 65 -3.59 5.83 -0.32
C LEU A 65 -4.76 5.82 0.67
N ARG A 66 -5.06 6.96 1.33
CA ARG A 66 -6.25 7.06 2.20
C ARG A 66 -7.53 6.79 1.43
N ALA A 67 -7.70 7.41 0.26
CA ALA A 67 -8.86 7.20 -0.59
C ALA A 67 -8.98 5.74 -1.05
N PHE A 68 -7.87 5.13 -1.47
CA PHE A 68 -7.87 3.74 -1.90
C PHE A 68 -8.28 2.79 -0.79
N VAL A 69 -7.72 2.93 0.42
CA VAL A 69 -8.05 2.01 1.51
C VAL A 69 -9.51 2.17 1.95
N ARG A 70 -10.09 3.37 1.83
CA ARG A 70 -11.54 3.58 2.04
C ARG A 70 -12.37 2.83 0.99
N VAL A 71 -12.01 2.91 -0.29
CA VAL A 71 -12.66 2.12 -1.37
C VAL A 71 -12.48 0.61 -1.15
N PHE A 72 -11.27 0.18 -0.80
CA PHE A 72 -10.92 -1.20 -0.51
C PHE A 72 -11.77 -1.77 0.63
N CYS A 73 -12.01 -0.99 1.69
CA CYS A 73 -12.79 -1.39 2.85
C CYS A 73 -14.30 -1.23 2.69
N ALA A 74 -14.78 -0.67 1.58
CA ALA A 74 -16.20 -0.48 1.39
C ALA A 74 -16.94 -1.82 1.42
N THR A 75 -18.06 -1.87 2.13
CA THR A 75 -18.85 -3.10 2.33
C THR A 75 -20.15 -3.10 1.54
N SER A 76 -20.53 -1.98 0.93
CA SER A 76 -21.75 -1.84 0.14
C SER A 76 -21.53 -0.99 -1.11
N ILE A 77 -22.48 -1.08 -2.05
CA ILE A 77 -22.45 -0.26 -3.28
C ILE A 77 -22.75 1.19 -2.94
N GLU A 78 -23.67 1.43 -2.00
CA GLU A 78 -24.07 2.75 -1.55
C GLU A 78 -22.87 3.52 -0.99
N GLU A 79 -21.99 2.87 -0.22
CA GLU A 79 -20.75 3.48 0.26
C GLU A 79 -19.85 3.95 -0.88
N LEU A 80 -19.71 3.15 -1.93
CA LEU A 80 -18.90 3.51 -3.10
C LEU A 80 -19.55 4.67 -3.85
N GLU A 81 -20.87 4.68 -3.96
CA GLU A 81 -21.61 5.75 -4.64
C GLU A 81 -21.56 7.06 -3.86
N GLU A 82 -21.64 7.03 -2.53
CA GLU A 82 -21.41 8.22 -1.70
C GLU A 82 -20.02 8.82 -1.95
N MET A 83 -18.99 7.99 -2.09
CA MET A 83 -17.63 8.46 -2.42
C MET A 83 -17.56 9.05 -3.84
N ALA A 84 -18.28 8.47 -4.80
CA ALA A 84 -18.36 8.98 -6.18
C ALA A 84 -19.07 10.34 -6.22
N VAL A 85 -20.19 10.48 -5.49
CA VAL A 85 -20.96 11.71 -5.37
C VAL A 85 -20.10 12.80 -4.72
N GLU A 86 -19.42 12.50 -3.60
CA GLU A 86 -18.47 13.45 -2.98
C GLU A 86 -17.42 13.91 -3.98
N ALA A 87 -16.86 13.01 -4.77
CA ALA A 87 -15.86 13.36 -5.77
C ALA A 87 -16.43 14.27 -6.87
N ALA A 88 -17.63 13.97 -7.37
CA ALA A 88 -18.30 14.76 -8.39
C ALA A 88 -18.67 16.18 -7.92
N GLU A 89 -19.00 16.32 -6.63
CA GLU A 89 -19.34 17.61 -6.01
C GLU A 89 -18.11 18.44 -5.58
N ASN A 90 -16.92 17.85 -5.56
CA ASN A 90 -15.67 18.52 -5.16
C ASN A 90 -14.67 18.59 -6.33
N ASP A 91 -13.42 18.20 -6.11
CA ASP A 91 -12.34 18.34 -7.11
C ASP A 91 -12.08 17.05 -7.91
N GLY A 92 -13.10 16.19 -8.03
CA GLY A 92 -13.04 14.93 -8.76
C GLY A 92 -12.31 13.78 -8.05
N ARG A 93 -11.67 14.05 -6.91
CA ARG A 93 -10.90 13.05 -6.15
C ARG A 93 -11.79 12.27 -5.20
N LEU A 94 -11.69 10.94 -5.24
CA LEU A 94 -12.44 10.06 -4.34
C LEU A 94 -12.08 10.26 -2.88
N ALA A 95 -13.11 10.12 -2.04
CA ALA A 95 -13.02 10.06 -0.59
C ALA A 95 -11.98 11.06 -0.07
N ARG A 96 -12.18 12.34 -0.39
CA ARG A 96 -11.25 13.40 0.01
C ARG A 96 -11.33 13.61 1.50
N ARG A 97 -12.57 13.64 2.00
CA ARG A 97 -12.92 13.81 3.41
C ARG A 97 -12.96 12.46 4.13
N PRO A 98 -12.89 12.43 5.47
CA PRO A 98 -13.17 11.22 6.24
C PRO A 98 -14.56 10.66 5.91
N LEU A 99 -14.72 9.33 6.00
CA LEU A 99 -16.03 8.70 5.84
C LEU A 99 -17.02 9.23 6.88
N LYS A 100 -18.31 9.32 6.51
CA LYS A 100 -19.39 9.78 7.40
C LYS A 100 -19.43 9.00 8.71
N HIS A 101 -19.15 7.71 8.61
CA HIS A 101 -19.12 6.73 9.69
C HIS A 101 -17.68 6.59 10.22
N ALA A 102 -17.42 7.10 11.42
CA ALA A 102 -16.08 7.12 12.01
C ALA A 102 -15.50 5.70 12.22
N GLU A 103 -16.35 4.73 12.52
CA GLU A 103 -16.00 3.32 12.63
C GLU A 103 -15.43 2.74 11.33
N ARG A 104 -15.93 3.19 10.17
CA ARG A 104 -15.43 2.76 8.86
C ARG A 104 -14.08 3.40 8.57
N GLU A 105 -13.90 4.66 8.96
CA GLU A 105 -12.62 5.35 8.87
C GLU A 105 -11.56 4.63 9.73
N VAL A 106 -11.90 4.25 10.96
CA VAL A 106 -11.04 3.46 11.85
C VAL A 106 -10.75 2.09 11.25
N HIS A 107 -11.75 1.42 10.67
CA HIS A 107 -11.56 0.12 10.03
C HIS A 107 -10.56 0.21 8.86
N ALA A 108 -10.71 1.22 7.99
CA ALA A 108 -9.79 1.48 6.89
C ALA A 108 -8.35 1.69 7.38
N HIS A 109 -8.16 2.50 8.43
CA HIS A 109 -6.83 2.75 9.00
C HIS A 109 -6.23 1.50 9.65
N ARG A 110 -7.04 0.70 10.36
CA ARG A 110 -6.57 -0.58 10.94
C ARG A 110 -6.16 -1.57 9.86
N LYS A 111 -6.92 -1.68 8.76
CA LYS A 111 -6.56 -2.53 7.62
C LYS A 111 -5.24 -2.09 6.98
N LEU A 112 -5.03 -0.79 6.81
CA LEU A 112 -3.74 -0.28 6.31
C LEU A 112 -2.60 -0.61 7.26
N LEU A 113 -2.77 -0.41 8.57
CA LEU A 113 -1.75 -0.71 9.57
C LEU A 113 -1.34 -2.19 9.53
N MET A 114 -2.32 -3.11 9.57
CA MET A 114 -2.05 -4.55 9.50
C MET A 114 -1.31 -4.94 8.22
N HIS A 115 -1.67 -4.33 7.09
CA HIS A 115 -0.99 -4.56 5.82
C HIS A 115 0.48 -4.12 5.86
N LEU A 116 0.75 -2.93 6.41
CA LEU A 116 2.10 -2.41 6.57
C LEU A 116 2.93 -3.27 7.53
N ASP A 117 2.35 -3.70 8.65
CA ASP A 117 3.02 -4.60 9.59
C ASP A 117 3.40 -5.91 8.93
N SER A 118 2.49 -6.50 8.13
CA SER A 118 2.77 -7.72 7.36
C SER A 118 3.92 -7.52 6.36
N MET A 119 3.96 -6.37 5.66
CA MET A 119 5.04 -6.06 4.73
C MET A 119 6.39 -5.91 5.47
N ILE A 120 6.39 -5.21 6.61
CA ILE A 120 7.58 -5.03 7.45
C ILE A 120 8.11 -6.38 7.93
N GLN A 121 7.24 -7.22 8.49
CA GLN A 121 7.61 -8.55 8.98
C GLN A 121 8.16 -9.46 7.88
N GLY A 122 7.53 -9.44 6.70
CA GLY A 122 8.02 -10.17 5.53
C GLY A 122 9.43 -9.73 5.12
N HIS A 123 9.70 -8.42 5.14
CA HIS A 123 11.03 -7.89 4.84
C HIS A 123 12.06 -8.20 5.93
N SER A 124 11.72 -8.06 7.21
CA SER A 124 12.61 -8.41 8.33
C SER A 124 13.05 -9.87 8.25
N THR A 125 12.10 -10.79 8.04
CA THR A 125 12.39 -12.22 7.86
C THR A 125 13.33 -12.46 6.67
N ALA A 126 13.07 -11.81 5.52
CA ALA A 126 13.91 -11.96 4.34
C ALA A 126 15.34 -11.43 4.55
N ILE A 127 15.50 -10.34 5.31
CA ILE A 127 16.81 -9.79 5.67
C ILE A 127 17.58 -10.76 6.58
N GLU A 128 16.91 -11.33 7.58
CA GLU A 128 17.52 -12.31 8.50
C GLU A 128 18.02 -13.55 7.74
N VAL A 129 17.16 -14.16 6.90
CA VAL A 129 17.51 -15.33 6.08
C VAL A 129 18.70 -15.03 5.16
N ARG A 130 18.73 -13.86 4.53
CA ARG A 130 19.85 -13.48 3.65
C ARG A 130 21.15 -13.28 4.42
N THR A 131 21.08 -12.76 5.65
CA THR A 131 22.25 -12.59 6.51
C THR A 131 22.83 -13.95 6.91
N LEU A 132 21.96 -14.89 7.31
CA LEU A 132 22.37 -16.25 7.72
C LEU A 132 23.03 -17.02 6.57
N THR A 133 22.40 -17.05 5.39
CA THR A 133 22.96 -17.72 4.20
C THR A 133 24.30 -17.13 3.76
N THR A 134 24.50 -15.82 3.91
CA THR A 134 25.78 -15.17 3.60
C THR A 134 26.87 -15.57 4.60
N ALA A 135 26.52 -15.69 5.89
CA ALA A 135 27.44 -16.13 6.93
C ALA A 135 27.87 -17.59 6.72
N GLU A 136 26.94 -18.51 6.45
CA GLU A 136 27.23 -19.93 6.17
C GLU A 136 28.14 -20.10 4.95
N ASN A 137 27.86 -19.39 3.86
CA ASN A 137 28.71 -19.42 2.65
C ASN A 137 30.13 -18.92 2.94
N SER A 138 30.28 -17.90 3.80
CA SER A 138 31.60 -17.38 4.20
C SER A 138 32.39 -18.33 5.10
N VAL A 139 31.72 -19.21 5.86
CA VAL A 139 32.35 -20.25 6.69
C VAL A 139 32.82 -21.41 5.81
N SER A 140 31.99 -21.88 4.86
CA SER A 140 32.36 -22.95 3.92
C SER A 140 33.54 -22.58 2.99
N LEU A 141 33.68 -21.30 2.64
CA LEU A 141 34.85 -20.83 1.88
C LEU A 141 36.16 -20.86 2.70
N LYS A 142 36.07 -20.66 4.02
CA LYS A 142 37.25 -20.71 4.92
C LYS A 142 37.68 -22.15 5.20
N SER A 143 36.74 -23.07 5.44
CA SER A 143 37.07 -24.48 5.71
C SER A 143 37.77 -25.17 4.54
N ASN A 144 37.45 -24.80 3.30
CA ASN A 144 38.06 -25.40 2.10
C ASN A 144 39.47 -24.85 1.79
N THR A 145 39.91 -23.78 2.45
CA THR A 145 41.24 -23.19 2.24
C THR A 145 42.27 -23.75 3.23
N ASP A 146 41.83 -24.31 4.36
CA ASP A 146 42.71 -24.84 5.40
C ASP A 146 43.11 -26.32 5.20
N GLU A 147 42.51 -27.04 4.25
CA GLU A 147 42.87 -28.44 3.93
C GLU A 147 43.90 -28.58 2.78
N ALA A 148 44.38 -27.47 2.21
CA ALA A 148 45.36 -27.46 1.12
C ALA A 148 46.76 -27.02 1.60
N LYS A 149 47.32 -27.70 2.61
CA LYS A 149 48.71 -27.48 3.04
C LYS A 149 49.41 -28.76 3.48
#